data_AF-A0A7C3FNP8-F1
#
_entry.id   AF-A0A7C3FNP8-F1
#
_cell.length_a   1.000
_cell.length_b   1.000
_cell.length_c   1.000
_cell.angle_alpha   90.00
_cell.angle_beta   90.00
_cell.angle_gamma   90.00
#
_symmetry.space_group_name_H-M   'P 1'
#
loop_
_entity.id
_entity.type
_entity.pdbx_description
1 polymer ?
#
loop_
_entity_poly.entity_id
_entity_poly.type
_entity_poly.pdbx_seq_one_letter_code
_entity_poly.pdbx_strand_id
1 'polypeptide(L)'
;MSTTQTPSDLIGQSVPRLDSYEKVTGAAIYENDIRGGQMVTVVDKNAITQATPLSLVFHLDTTLNINADQARTIVNRQVVTELGTGLSAGEAELLIGGNRIRWRVPIILSLPDLGHLGQAGAIEVDSQTGHILTAPEIRTQIIKYASIIYHGATLQTE
;
A
#
# COMPACT_ATOMS: atom_id res chain seq x y z
N MET A 1 -23.71 -37.07 -10.83
CA MET A 1 -22.70 -36.23 -11.51
C MET A 1 -23.42 -34.97 -11.97
N SER A 2 -23.22 -33.85 -11.28
CA SER A 2 -23.87 -32.58 -11.61
C SER A 2 -22.79 -31.54 -11.80
N THR A 3 -22.66 -31.05 -13.03
CA THR A 3 -21.67 -30.05 -13.43
C THR A 3 -22.26 -28.67 -13.13
N THR A 4 -21.67 -27.94 -12.18
CA THR A 4 -22.04 -26.54 -11.92
C THR A 4 -21.33 -25.66 -12.95
N GLN A 5 -22.06 -25.26 -13.99
CA GLN A 5 -21.61 -24.30 -14.98
C GLN A 5 -21.78 -22.89 -14.40
N THR A 6 -20.69 -22.16 -14.19
CA THR A 6 -20.72 -20.75 -13.80
C THR A 6 -21.13 -19.93 -15.02
N PRO A 7 -22.19 -19.11 -14.97
CA PRO A 7 -22.52 -18.23 -16.09
C PRO A 7 -21.50 -17.10 -16.13
N SER A 8 -20.66 -17.09 -17.16
CA SER A 8 -19.56 -16.13 -17.36
C SER A 8 -20.03 -14.77 -17.91
N ASP A 9 -21.33 -14.56 -18.08
CA ASP A 9 -21.87 -13.33 -18.66
C ASP A 9 -22.97 -12.74 -17.76
N LEU A 10 -22.59 -11.71 -17.00
CA LEU A 10 -23.44 -11.00 -16.05
C LEU A 10 -23.83 -9.60 -16.57
N ILE A 11 -23.43 -9.26 -17.80
CA ILE A 11 -23.71 -7.94 -18.38
C ILE A 11 -25.23 -7.81 -18.62
N GLY A 12 -25.82 -6.77 -18.04
CA GLY A 12 -27.27 -6.51 -18.11
C GLY A 12 -28.11 -7.17 -17.01
N GLN A 13 -27.51 -7.95 -16.11
CA GLN A 13 -28.22 -8.52 -14.95
C GLN A 13 -28.08 -7.63 -13.71
N SER A 14 -29.15 -7.52 -12.93
CA SER A 14 -29.15 -6.83 -11.63
C SER A 14 -28.38 -7.65 -10.59
N VAL A 15 -27.05 -7.53 -10.59
CA VAL A 15 -26.17 -8.17 -9.61
C VAL A 15 -25.92 -7.26 -8.40
N PRO A 16 -25.83 -7.80 -7.17
CA PRO A 16 -25.44 -7.04 -5.99
C PRO A 16 -24.08 -6.37 -6.21
N ARG A 17 -23.86 -5.17 -5.65
CA ARG A 17 -22.55 -4.52 -5.74
C ARG A 17 -21.49 -5.39 -5.08
N LEU A 18 -20.34 -5.53 -5.73
CA LEU A 18 -19.22 -6.36 -5.27
C LEU A 18 -18.77 -6.01 -3.84
N ASP A 19 -18.87 -4.72 -3.48
CA ASP A 19 -18.47 -4.18 -2.19
C ASP A 19 -19.56 -4.26 -1.10
N SER A 20 -20.76 -4.76 -1.41
CA SER A 20 -21.90 -4.69 -0.48
C SER A 20 -21.65 -5.46 0.81
N TYR A 21 -21.01 -6.63 0.70
CA TYR A 21 -20.72 -7.46 1.87
C TYR A 21 -19.74 -6.78 2.83
N GLU A 22 -18.67 -6.20 2.29
CA GLU A 22 -17.65 -5.48 3.06
C GLU A 22 -18.24 -4.23 3.73
N LYS A 23 -19.14 -3.51 3.03
CA LYS A 23 -19.85 -2.34 3.58
C LYS A 23 -20.77 -2.69 4.75
N VAL A 24 -21.51 -3.81 4.64
CA VAL A 24 -22.48 -4.24 5.68
C VAL A 24 -21.77 -4.84 6.90
N THR A 25 -20.61 -5.45 6.71
CA THR A 25 -19.83 -6.09 7.78
C THR A 25 -18.83 -5.13 8.45
N GLY A 26 -18.66 -3.92 7.92
CA GLY A 26 -17.66 -2.96 8.41
C GLY A 26 -16.22 -3.30 8.00
N ALA A 27 -16.04 -4.20 7.03
CA ALA A 27 -14.75 -4.54 6.45
C ALA A 27 -14.33 -3.62 5.29
N ALA A 28 -15.26 -2.80 4.77
CA ALA A 28 -14.96 -1.77 3.78
C ALA A 28 -14.11 -0.67 4.43
N ILE A 29 -12.95 -0.38 3.85
CA ILE A 29 -12.05 0.67 4.31
C ILE A 29 -12.44 1.99 3.63
N TYR A 30 -12.94 2.93 4.42
CA TYR A 30 -13.17 4.30 3.98
C TYR A 30 -11.93 5.17 4.22
N GLU A 31 -11.87 6.35 3.61
CA GLU A 31 -10.75 7.29 3.78
C GLU A 31 -10.41 7.56 5.26
N ASN A 32 -11.44 7.64 6.11
CA ASN A 32 -11.30 7.85 7.56
C ASN A 32 -10.88 6.59 8.34
N ASP A 33 -11.02 5.39 7.77
CA ASP A 33 -10.59 4.14 8.41
C ASP A 33 -9.11 3.85 8.16
N ILE A 34 -8.48 4.62 7.26
CA ILE A 34 -7.04 4.59 7.08
C ILE A 34 -6.42 5.15 8.35
N ARG A 35 -6.07 4.26 9.28
CA ARG A 35 -5.33 4.56 10.51
C ARG A 35 -3.87 4.90 10.21
N GLY A 36 -3.64 5.89 9.36
CA GLY A 36 -2.43 6.70 9.41
C GLY A 36 -2.58 7.63 10.60
N GLY A 37 -1.87 7.38 11.70
CA GLY A 37 -2.00 8.23 12.89
C GLY A 37 -1.66 9.67 12.53
N GLN A 38 -2.69 10.50 12.41
CA GLN A 38 -2.56 11.90 12.02
C GLN A 38 -1.90 12.66 13.15
N MET A 39 -0.76 13.30 12.89
CA MET A 39 -0.17 14.21 13.84
C MET A 39 -0.98 15.51 13.83
N VAL A 40 -1.94 15.64 14.73
CA VAL A 40 -2.75 16.85 14.89
C VAL A 40 -1.97 17.85 15.74
N THR A 41 -1.50 18.92 15.11
CA THR A 41 -0.94 20.08 15.84
C THR A 41 -2.04 21.10 16.03
N VAL A 42 -2.45 21.35 17.27
CA VAL A 42 -3.46 22.37 17.61
C VAL A 42 -2.75 23.71 17.80
N VAL A 43 -3.11 24.70 16.99
CA VAL A 43 -2.62 26.08 17.11
C VAL A 43 -3.64 26.90 17.90
N ASP A 44 -3.19 27.68 18.88
CA ASP A 44 -4.08 28.55 19.66
C ASP A 44 -4.74 29.60 18.75
N LYS A 45 -6.08 29.64 18.77
CA LYS A 45 -6.89 30.61 18.02
C LYS A 45 -6.56 32.07 18.36
N ASN A 46 -6.10 32.35 19.59
CA ASN A 46 -5.75 33.69 20.03
C ASN A 46 -4.38 34.14 19.51
N ALA A 47 -3.55 33.20 19.02
CA ALA A 47 -2.27 33.50 18.39
C ALA A 47 -2.43 33.93 16.92
N ILE A 48 -3.57 33.60 16.28
CA ILE A 48 -3.87 33.98 14.90
C ILE A 48 -4.75 35.24 14.92
N THR A 49 -4.13 36.39 15.11
CA THR A 49 -4.81 37.69 15.10
C THR A 49 -5.03 38.26 13.70
N GLN A 50 -4.33 37.74 12.67
CA GLN A 50 -4.54 38.02 11.25
C GLN A 50 -4.20 36.80 10.38
N ALA A 51 -4.86 36.68 9.21
CA ALA A 51 -4.58 35.64 8.22
C ALA A 51 -3.16 35.81 7.67
N THR A 52 -2.23 35.01 8.19
CA THR A 52 -0.81 35.00 7.85
C THR A 52 -0.39 33.60 7.39
N PRO A 53 0.65 33.47 6.55
CA PRO A 53 1.15 32.16 6.16
C PRO A 53 1.72 31.44 7.39
N LEU A 54 1.17 30.27 7.69
CA LEU A 54 1.63 29.42 8.77
C LEU A 54 2.82 28.57 8.27
N SER A 55 3.99 28.70 8.90
CA SER A 55 5.17 27.87 8.64
C SER A 55 5.42 26.94 9.82
N LEU A 56 5.44 25.62 9.58
CA LEU A 56 5.78 24.62 10.59
C LEU A 56 7.07 23.91 10.19
N VAL A 57 8.00 23.84 11.13
CA VAL A 57 9.24 23.07 11.02
C VAL A 57 9.25 22.06 12.16
N PHE A 58 9.39 20.78 11.85
CA PHE A 58 9.48 19.72 12.84
C PHE A 58 10.89 19.15 12.85
N HIS A 59 11.47 19.07 14.04
CA HIS A 59 12.73 18.36 14.28
C HIS A 59 12.40 17.09 15.05
N LEU A 60 12.80 15.94 14.50
CA LEU A 60 12.62 14.65 15.12
C LEU A 60 13.99 14.06 15.46
N ASP A 61 14.33 14.09 16.75
CA ASP A 61 15.53 13.45 17.27
C ASP A 61 15.19 12.03 17.72
N THR A 62 15.47 11.06 16.85
CA THR A 62 15.24 9.64 17.14
C THR A 62 16.30 8.79 16.45
N THR A 63 16.56 7.61 16.99
CA THR A 63 17.46 6.64 16.37
C THR A 63 16.63 5.69 15.51
N LEU A 64 16.98 5.59 14.23
CA LEU A 64 16.46 4.55 13.34
C LEU A 64 17.49 3.42 13.28
N ASN A 65 17.14 2.26 13.82
CA ASN A 65 18.05 1.11 13.80
C ASN A 65 18.13 0.48 12.40
N ILE A 66 17.06 0.62 11.63
CA ILE A 66 16.96 0.18 10.25
C ILE A 66 16.91 1.42 9.37
N ASN A 67 17.78 1.49 8.37
CA ASN A 67 17.74 2.53 7.35
C ASN A 67 16.89 2.10 6.13
N ALA A 68 16.70 3.04 5.19
CA ALA A 68 15.90 2.83 3.97
C ALA A 68 16.40 1.61 3.15
N ASP A 69 17.71 1.50 2.93
CA ASP A 69 18.30 0.42 2.13
C ASP A 69 18.15 -0.95 2.78
N GLN A 70 18.29 -1.02 4.10
CA GLN A 70 18.07 -2.24 4.87
C GLN A 70 16.60 -2.66 4.81
N ALA A 71 15.66 -1.73 4.99
CA ALA A 71 14.23 -2.01 4.85
C ALA A 71 13.89 -2.52 3.44
N ARG A 72 14.42 -1.86 2.40
CA ARG A 72 14.28 -2.29 1.00
C ARG A 72 14.84 -3.68 0.79
N THR A 73 16.02 -3.99 1.32
CA THR A 73 16.66 -5.32 1.20
C THR A 73 15.84 -6.42 1.86
N ILE A 74 15.32 -6.16 3.07
CA ILE A 74 14.46 -7.09 3.82
C ILE A 74 13.21 -7.41 2.99
N VAL A 75 12.55 -6.37 2.49
CA VAL A 75 11.34 -6.52 1.68
C VAL A 75 11.63 -7.22 0.35
N ASN A 76 12.70 -6.83 -0.34
CA ASN A 76 13.05 -7.41 -1.64
C ASN A 76 13.32 -8.92 -1.52
N ARG A 77 14.08 -9.33 -0.49
CA ARG A 77 14.36 -10.75 -0.24
C ARG A 77 13.07 -11.54 -0.06
N GLN A 78 12.13 -11.00 0.70
CA GLN A 78 10.86 -11.66 0.95
C GLN A 78 10.01 -11.74 -0.32
N VAL A 79 9.86 -10.63 -1.04
CA VAL A 79 9.07 -10.54 -2.27
C VAL A 79 9.60 -11.50 -3.34
N VAL A 80 10.91 -11.52 -3.59
CA VAL A 80 11.51 -12.42 -4.58
C VAL A 80 11.32 -13.89 -4.19
N THR A 81 11.46 -14.20 -2.90
CA THR A 81 11.31 -15.58 -2.40
C THR A 81 9.87 -16.08 -2.49
N GLU A 82 8.90 -15.20 -2.23
CA GLU A 82 7.49 -15.60 -2.07
C GLU A 82 6.62 -15.34 -3.31
N LEU A 83 6.95 -14.31 -4.08
CA LEU A 83 6.13 -13.80 -5.20
C LEU A 83 6.85 -13.88 -6.55
N GLY A 84 8.14 -14.19 -6.56
CA GLY A 84 8.94 -14.35 -7.77
C GLY A 84 9.63 -13.07 -8.26
N THR A 85 10.41 -13.20 -9.33
CA THR A 85 11.36 -12.18 -9.81
C THR A 85 10.74 -11.03 -10.59
N GLY A 86 9.45 -11.12 -10.97
CA GLY A 86 8.74 -10.03 -11.63
C GLY A 86 8.36 -8.89 -10.67
N LEU A 87 8.46 -9.13 -9.36
CA LEU A 87 8.22 -8.12 -8.33
C LEU A 87 9.53 -7.77 -7.63
N SER A 88 9.74 -6.48 -7.40
CA SER A 88 10.92 -5.96 -6.72
C SER A 88 10.58 -4.84 -5.75
N ALA A 89 11.46 -4.60 -4.79
CA ALA A 89 11.32 -3.49 -3.86
C ALA A 89 11.83 -2.17 -4.47
N GLY A 90 10.98 -1.15 -4.45
CA GLY A 90 11.32 0.24 -4.79
C GLY A 90 11.93 1.01 -3.63
N GLU A 91 12.02 2.34 -3.80
CA GLU A 91 12.62 3.25 -2.81
C GLU A 91 11.79 3.34 -1.53
N ALA A 92 12.42 3.19 -0.38
CA ALA A 92 11.73 3.18 0.91
C ALA A 92 11.42 4.60 1.41
N GLU A 93 10.18 4.82 1.83
CA GLU A 93 9.70 6.08 2.38
C GLU A 93 9.49 5.97 3.90
N LEU A 94 9.89 6.98 4.66
CA LEU A 94 9.69 6.99 6.10
C LEU A 94 8.25 7.44 6.44
N LEU A 95 7.49 6.57 7.09
CA LEU A 95 6.19 6.88 7.66
C LEU A 95 6.31 7.15 9.15
N ILE A 96 5.90 8.35 9.55
CA ILE A 96 5.75 8.75 10.95
C ILE A 96 4.25 8.88 11.20
N GLY A 97 3.68 7.96 11.96
CA GLY A 97 2.24 7.93 12.19
C GLY A 97 1.86 7.19 13.46
N GLY A 98 1.09 7.85 14.32
CA GLY A 98 0.75 7.36 15.65
C GLY A 98 1.98 7.31 16.55
N ASN A 99 2.18 6.19 17.25
CA ASN A 99 3.31 5.99 18.18
C ASN A 99 4.45 5.13 17.59
N ARG A 100 4.56 5.05 16.26
CA ARG A 100 5.56 4.20 15.57
C ARG A 100 6.12 4.88 14.32
N ILE A 101 7.40 4.63 14.07
CA ILE A 101 8.10 5.02 12.86
C ILE A 101 8.32 3.76 12.03
N ARG A 102 7.94 3.79 10.75
CA ARG A 102 7.96 2.63 9.86
C ARG A 102 8.55 3.02 8.51
N TRP A 103 9.19 2.07 7.84
CA TRP A 103 9.55 2.20 6.44
C TRP A 103 8.44 1.62 5.58
N ARG A 104 7.92 2.40 4.64
CA ARG A 104 7.03 1.94 3.60
C ARG A 104 7.85 1.66 2.36
N VAL A 105 7.83 0.42 1.89
CA VAL A 105 8.59 -0.01 0.73
C VAL A 105 7.60 -0.35 -0.39
N PRO A 106 7.56 0.42 -1.49
CA PRO A 106 6.69 0.12 -2.62
C PRO A 106 7.15 -1.15 -3.34
N ILE A 107 6.18 -1.96 -3.77
CA ILE A 107 6.42 -3.17 -4.55
C ILE A 107 6.13 -2.86 -6.01
N ILE A 108 7.14 -3.08 -6.83
CA ILE A 108 7.18 -2.69 -8.23
C ILE A 108 7.09 -3.94 -9.11
N LEU A 109 6.15 -3.92 -10.05
CA LEU A 109 6.09 -4.89 -11.14
C LEU A 109 7.00 -4.46 -12.28
N SER A 110 7.90 -5.34 -12.66
CA SER A 110 8.77 -5.14 -13.82
C SER A 110 8.96 -6.46 -14.55
N LEU A 111 8.86 -6.42 -15.87
CA LEU A 111 9.04 -7.58 -16.74
C LEU A 111 10.21 -7.34 -17.69
N PRO A 112 10.98 -8.40 -18.07
CA PRO A 112 12.11 -8.25 -18.98
C PRO A 112 11.74 -7.54 -20.29
N ASP A 113 10.58 -7.88 -20.87
CA ASP A 113 10.20 -7.39 -22.19
C ASP A 113 9.41 -6.08 -22.16
N LEU A 114 8.74 -5.76 -21.04
CA LEU A 114 7.91 -4.55 -20.91
C LEU A 114 8.54 -3.49 -19.98
N GLY A 115 9.65 -3.80 -19.34
CA GLY A 115 10.30 -2.92 -18.37
C GLY A 115 9.46 -2.69 -17.12
N HIS A 116 9.50 -1.47 -16.60
CA HIS A 116 8.79 -1.07 -15.39
C HIS A 116 7.30 -0.83 -15.68
N LEU A 117 6.42 -1.64 -15.10
CA LEU A 117 4.98 -1.56 -15.34
C LEU A 117 4.23 -0.73 -14.28
N GLY A 118 4.79 -0.61 -13.08
CA GLY A 118 4.27 0.26 -12.03
C GLY A 118 4.22 -0.40 -10.65
N GLN A 119 3.59 0.30 -9.71
CA GLN A 119 3.50 -0.13 -8.32
C GLN A 119 2.30 -1.05 -8.08
N ALA A 120 2.55 -2.28 -7.63
CA ALA A 120 1.53 -3.27 -7.27
C ALA A 120 1.07 -3.18 -5.81
N GLY A 121 1.83 -2.49 -4.95
CA GLY A 121 1.45 -2.26 -3.56
C GLY A 121 2.60 -1.70 -2.72
N ALA A 122 2.54 -1.88 -1.41
CA ALA A 122 3.61 -1.49 -0.49
C ALA A 122 3.64 -2.43 0.73
N ILE A 123 4.84 -2.63 1.27
CA ILE A 123 5.09 -3.41 2.49
C ILE A 123 5.66 -2.47 3.55
N GLU A 124 5.16 -2.58 4.78
CA GLU A 124 5.65 -1.79 5.90
C GLU A 124 6.63 -2.59 6.76
N VAL A 125 7.74 -1.95 7.12
CA VAL A 125 8.79 -2.51 7.98
C VAL A 125 8.93 -1.62 9.21
N ASP A 126 9.02 -2.23 10.37
CA ASP A 126 9.30 -1.53 11.61
C ASP A 126 10.72 -0.95 11.60
N SER A 127 10.85 0.37 11.82
CA SER A 127 12.16 1.07 11.73
C SER A 127 13.14 0.72 12.86
N GLN A 128 12.67 0.06 13.92
CA GLN A 128 13.48 -0.28 15.10
C GLN A 128 13.96 -1.74 15.04
N THR A 129 13.13 -2.63 14.52
CA THR A 129 13.34 -4.09 14.57
C THR A 129 13.61 -4.70 13.20
N GLY A 130 13.17 -4.06 12.12
CA GLY A 130 13.23 -4.63 10.77
C GLY A 130 12.15 -5.69 10.51
N HIS A 131 11.19 -5.86 11.42
CA HIS A 131 10.08 -6.78 11.23
C HIS A 131 9.11 -6.25 10.18
N ILE A 132 8.66 -7.13 9.29
CA ILE A 132 7.58 -6.80 8.36
C ILE A 132 6.26 -6.77 9.15
N LEU A 133 5.56 -5.64 9.06
CA LEU A 133 4.32 -5.37 9.80
C LEU A 133 3.06 -5.67 8.98
N THR A 134 3.25 -6.08 7.73
CA THR A 134 2.20 -6.29 6.75
C THR A 134 1.47 -7.62 6.98
N ALA A 135 0.14 -7.56 7.01
CA ALA A 135 -0.71 -8.74 7.18
C ALA A 135 -0.74 -9.63 5.92
N PRO A 136 -0.98 -10.94 6.05
CA PRO A 136 -0.98 -11.88 4.92
C PRO A 136 -1.92 -11.47 3.77
N GLU A 137 -3.02 -10.78 4.06
CA GLU A 137 -4.04 -10.36 3.10
C GLU A 137 -3.50 -9.35 2.09
N ILE A 138 -2.55 -8.50 2.50
CA ILE A 138 -1.89 -7.53 1.62
C ILE A 138 -1.11 -8.25 0.52
N ARG A 139 -0.62 -9.46 0.77
CA ARG A 139 0.05 -10.28 -0.26
C ARG A 139 -0.91 -10.62 -1.40
N THR A 140 -2.10 -11.10 -1.05
CA THR A 140 -3.14 -11.43 -2.03
C THR A 140 -3.53 -10.20 -2.84
N GLN A 141 -3.59 -9.03 -2.19
CA GLN A 141 -3.83 -7.76 -2.88
C GLN A 141 -2.70 -7.40 -3.85
N ILE A 142 -1.43 -7.51 -3.45
CA ILE A 142 -0.28 -7.22 -4.33
C ILE A 142 -0.32 -8.10 -5.58
N ILE A 143 -0.59 -9.40 -5.45
CA ILE A 143 -0.70 -10.32 -6.59
C ILE A 143 -1.86 -9.91 -7.50
N LYS A 144 -3.03 -9.59 -6.90
CA LYS A 144 -4.22 -9.16 -7.65
C LYS A 144 -3.95 -7.89 -8.44
N TYR A 145 -3.32 -6.88 -7.82
CA TYR A 145 -2.99 -5.62 -8.49
C TYR A 145 -1.90 -5.80 -9.55
N ALA A 146 -0.87 -6.61 -9.31
CA ALA A 146 0.13 -6.94 -10.31
C ALA A 146 -0.50 -7.57 -11.57
N SER A 147 -1.47 -8.47 -11.39
CA SER A 147 -2.22 -9.05 -12.51
C SER A 147 -3.00 -8.00 -13.30
N ILE A 148 -3.68 -7.06 -12.62
CA ILE A 148 -4.41 -5.96 -13.27
C ILE A 148 -3.46 -5.08 -14.10
N ILE A 149 -2.30 -4.71 -13.51
CA ILE A 149 -1.29 -3.88 -14.19
C ILE A 149 -0.77 -4.60 -15.44
N TYR A 150 -0.46 -5.89 -15.32
CA TYR A 150 0.01 -6.70 -16.44
C TYR A 150 -0.99 -6.72 -17.61
N HIS A 151 -2.25 -7.06 -17.34
CA HIS A 151 -3.28 -7.11 -18.39
C HIS A 151 -3.50 -5.73 -19.04
N GLY A 152 -3.47 -4.66 -18.23
CA GLY A 152 -3.55 -3.29 -18.76
C GLY A 152 -2.40 -2.93 -19.71
N ALA A 153 -1.17 -3.33 -19.36
CA ALA A 153 0.01 -3.08 -20.18
C ALA A 153 0.00 -3.89 -21.50
N THR A 154 -0.47 -5.14 -21.46
CA THR A 154 -0.54 -5.98 -22.66
C THR A 154 -1.63 -5.52 -23.64
N LEU A 155 -2.73 -4.95 -23.16
CA LEU A 155 -3.81 -4.43 -24.02
C LEU A 155 -3.44 -3.14 -24.78
N GLN A 156 -2.39 -2.42 -24.36
CA GLN A 156 -1.88 -1.23 -25.06
C GLN A 156 -0.88 -1.56 -26.16
N THR A 157 -0.50 -2.83 -26.32
CA THR A 157 0.54 -3.28 -27.27
C THR A 157 -0.04 -3.95 -28.52
N GLU A 158 -1.37 -4.14 -28.59
CA GLU A 158 -2.12 -4.59 -29.78
C GLU A 158 -2.64 -3.41 -30.62
#